data_AF-A0AAV2R9X3-F1
#
_entry.id   AF-A0AAV2R9X3-F1
#
_cell.length_a   1.000
_cell.length_b   1.000
_cell.length_c   1.000
_cell.angle_alpha   90.00
_cell.angle_beta   90.00
_cell.angle_gamma   90.00
#
_symmetry.space_group_name_H-M   'P 1'
#
loop_
_entity.id
_entity.type
_entity.pdbx_description
1 polymer ?
#
loop_
_entity_poly.entity_id
_entity_poly.type
_entity_poly.pdbx_seq_one_letter_code
_entity_poly.pdbx_strand_id
1 'polypeptide(L)'
;MPNFHETYFDEKGGFVPCKTPWGRWWQTVSEVHIEVDVPEGTRGKSCNVKLKASYITVTILNETIIDGNLFAFVLVDELIWTLEDKKKLYIILVKGDVKTKETTWQGLLQDNYLADPWLLHEMQKKLDLERFQIENPGFDFRSAKISKGNDRVSQYKINDWNDRQDELIEKGSFVCGLQGYRQVTKETNNDAENDG
;
A
#
# COMPACT_ATOMS: atom_id res chain seq x y z
N MET A 1 22.92 4.20 19.76
CA MET A 1 21.67 3.71 19.12
C MET A 1 21.31 4.75 18.07
N PRO A 2 21.07 4.39 16.79
CA PRO A 2 20.60 5.38 15.84
C PRO A 2 19.15 5.71 16.21
N ASN A 3 18.92 6.96 16.58
CA ASN A 3 17.58 7.51 16.69
C ASN A 3 16.93 7.36 15.31
N PHE A 4 15.84 6.58 15.25
CA PHE A 4 14.91 6.69 14.14
C PHE A 4 14.49 8.15 14.08
N HIS A 5 14.82 8.81 12.97
CA HIS A 5 14.25 10.09 12.66
C HIS A 5 12.81 9.81 12.27
N GLU A 6 11.93 9.75 13.29
CA GLU A 6 10.48 9.86 13.12
C GLU A 6 10.25 11.09 12.25
N THR A 7 9.93 10.87 10.98
CA THR A 7 9.71 11.98 10.08
C THR A 7 8.46 12.72 10.58
N TYR A 8 8.54 14.04 10.65
CA TYR A 8 7.50 14.96 11.14
C TYR A 8 6.11 14.76 10.50
N PHE A 9 6.01 13.92 9.46
CA PHE A 9 4.79 13.55 8.76
C PHE A 9 3.93 12.52 9.53
N ASP A 10 4.53 11.66 10.36
CA ASP A 10 3.85 10.53 11.02
C ASP A 10 2.90 10.97 12.16
N GLU A 11 3.20 12.05 12.90
CA GLU A 11 2.46 12.35 14.12
C GLU A 11 1.09 13.05 13.92
N LYS A 12 0.85 13.74 12.79
CA LYS A 12 -0.36 14.60 12.67
C LYS A 12 -1.08 14.59 11.31
N GLY A 13 -0.42 14.14 10.25
CA GLY A 13 -1.02 14.08 8.91
C GLY A 13 -1.89 12.85 8.67
N GLY A 14 -1.57 11.73 9.35
CA GLY A 14 -2.11 10.40 9.07
C GLY A 14 -1.70 9.89 7.68
N PHE A 15 -1.20 8.66 7.61
CA PHE A 15 -1.01 7.94 6.35
C PHE A 15 -2.34 7.34 5.88
N VAL A 16 -2.44 7.03 4.58
CA VAL A 16 -3.60 6.35 4.00
C VAL A 16 -3.19 4.89 3.76
N PRO A 17 -3.46 3.96 4.69
CA PRO A 17 -3.05 2.58 4.55
C PRO A 17 -3.99 1.81 3.63
N CYS A 18 -3.40 1.06 2.72
CA CYS A 18 -4.07 -0.04 2.08
C CYS A 18 -3.96 -1.30 2.93
N LYS A 19 -5.10 -1.80 3.41
CA LYS A 19 -5.20 -3.02 4.21
C LYS A 19 -5.08 -4.27 3.33
N THR A 20 -4.38 -5.28 3.84
CA THR A 20 -4.16 -6.57 3.20
C THR A 20 -4.40 -7.69 4.21
N PRO A 21 -4.56 -8.95 3.79
CA PRO A 21 -4.80 -10.06 4.73
C PRO A 21 -3.70 -10.26 5.77
N TRP A 22 -2.46 -9.89 5.44
CA TRP A 22 -1.28 -10.05 6.30
C TRP A 22 -0.85 -8.77 7.01
N GLY A 23 -1.58 -7.67 6.83
CA GLY A 23 -1.25 -6.38 7.44
C GLY A 23 -1.69 -5.22 6.55
N ARG A 24 -0.77 -4.33 6.19
CA ARG A 24 -1.08 -3.15 5.38
C ARG A 24 0.15 -2.56 4.72
N TRP A 25 -0.06 -1.77 3.68
CA TRP A 25 1.01 -0.98 3.06
C TRP A 25 0.51 0.44 2.78
N TRP A 26 1.43 1.39 2.72
CA TRP A 26 1.18 2.77 2.31
C TRP A 26 2.41 3.32 1.62
N GLN A 27 2.31 4.55 1.14
CA GLN A 27 3.42 5.19 0.44
C GLN A 27 3.49 6.67 0.78
N THR A 28 4.71 7.18 0.73
CA THR A 28 5.05 8.61 0.73
C THR A 28 5.57 8.98 -0.65
N VAL A 29 6.00 10.23 -0.83
CA VAL A 29 6.54 10.71 -2.10
C VAL A 29 7.76 9.89 -2.52
N SER A 30 8.59 9.51 -1.54
CA SER A 30 9.88 8.86 -1.78
C SER A 30 9.89 7.37 -1.42
N GLU A 31 8.99 6.93 -0.53
CA GLU A 31 9.07 5.61 0.10
C GLU A 31 7.77 4.83 -0.02
N VAL A 32 7.88 3.51 0.10
CA VAL A 32 6.76 2.58 0.26
C VAL A 32 6.98 1.85 1.58
N HIS A 33 5.98 1.91 2.45
CA HIS A 33 5.99 1.28 3.75
C HIS A 33 5.08 0.06 3.74
N ILE A 34 5.56 -1.02 4.32
CA ILE A 34 4.84 -2.29 4.44
C ILE A 34 4.89 -2.68 5.92
N GLU A 35 3.72 -2.93 6.49
CA GLU A 35 3.56 -3.44 7.84
C GLU A 35 2.90 -4.82 7.74
N VAL A 36 3.62 -5.83 8.23
CA VAL A 36 3.14 -7.21 8.27
C VAL A 36 2.90 -7.61 9.72
N ASP A 37 1.70 -8.07 10.01
CA ASP A 37 1.36 -8.65 11.31
C ASP A 37 2.04 -10.02 11.41
N VAL A 38 2.81 -10.24 12.47
CA VAL A 38 3.53 -11.50 12.71
C VAL A 38 3.06 -12.17 14.00
N PRO A 39 3.10 -13.51 14.08
CA PRO A 39 2.75 -14.22 15.30
C PRO A 39 3.60 -13.77 16.49
N GLU A 40 2.98 -13.67 17.67
CA GLU A 40 3.67 -13.21 18.87
C GLU A 40 4.89 -14.08 19.19
N GLY A 41 6.01 -13.43 19.48
CA GLY A 41 7.26 -14.13 19.80
C GLY A 41 8.10 -14.48 18.57
N THR A 42 7.68 -14.06 17.37
CA THR A 42 8.51 -14.10 16.16
C THR A 42 9.87 -13.45 16.45
N ARG A 43 10.95 -14.11 16.04
CA ARG A 43 12.31 -13.60 16.18
C ARG A 43 12.77 -13.07 14.82
N GLY A 44 13.61 -12.03 14.81
CA GLY A 44 14.16 -11.48 13.56
C GLY A 44 14.88 -12.52 12.69
N LYS A 45 15.44 -13.58 13.28
CA LYS A 45 16.05 -14.70 12.53
C LYS A 45 15.05 -15.52 11.69
N SER A 46 13.78 -15.46 12.03
CA SER A 46 12.69 -16.14 11.34
C SER A 46 12.03 -15.26 10.28
N CYS A 47 12.44 -14.00 10.16
CA CYS A 47 12.02 -13.06 9.13
C CYS A 47 13.10 -13.02 8.05
N ASN A 48 12.70 -13.23 6.79
CA ASN A 48 13.57 -13.14 5.65
C ASN A 48 12.93 -12.23 4.61
N VAL A 49 13.52 -11.06 4.39
CA VAL A 49 13.10 -10.09 3.39
C VAL A 49 14.15 -10.08 2.30
N LYS A 50 13.79 -10.59 1.12
CA LYS A 50 14.65 -10.55 -0.07
C LYS A 50 14.09 -9.55 -1.06
N LEU A 51 14.94 -8.65 -1.51
CA LEU A 51 14.57 -7.60 -2.44
C LEU A 51 15.48 -7.62 -3.67
N LYS A 52 14.86 -7.42 -4.82
CA LYS A 52 15.51 -7.06 -6.09
C LYS A 52 14.88 -5.76 -6.58
N ALA A 53 15.47 -5.15 -7.59
CA ALA A 53 15.05 -3.84 -8.09
C ALA A 53 13.54 -3.76 -8.42
N SER A 54 12.91 -4.85 -8.88
CA SER A 54 11.49 -4.90 -9.22
C SER A 54 10.75 -6.10 -8.60
N TYR A 55 11.30 -6.73 -7.56
CA TYR A 55 10.75 -7.97 -7.02
C TYR A 55 11.02 -8.08 -5.51
N ILE A 56 10.02 -8.53 -4.77
CA ILE A 56 10.14 -8.74 -3.32
C ILE A 56 9.66 -10.13 -2.94
N THR A 57 10.37 -10.75 -2.00
CA THR A 57 9.91 -11.93 -1.27
C THR A 57 10.02 -11.67 0.22
N VAL A 58 8.92 -11.83 0.95
CA VAL A 58 8.87 -11.74 2.42
C VAL A 58 8.44 -13.09 2.95
N THR A 59 9.32 -13.73 3.70
CA THR A 59 9.07 -15.01 4.36
C THR A 59 9.15 -14.83 5.87
N ILE A 60 8.13 -15.28 6.59
CA ILE A 60 8.05 -15.22 8.05
C ILE A 60 7.77 -16.63 8.56
N LEU A 61 8.57 -17.14 9.51
CA LEU A 61 8.42 -18.49 10.08
C LEU A 61 8.36 -19.61 9.02
N ASN A 62 9.10 -19.45 7.92
CA ASN A 62 9.11 -20.33 6.74
C ASN A 62 7.85 -20.31 5.87
N GLU A 63 6.92 -19.39 6.12
CA GLU A 63 5.76 -19.12 5.27
C GLU A 63 6.01 -17.87 4.43
N THR A 64 5.78 -17.96 3.12
CA THR A 64 5.94 -16.82 2.22
C THR A 64 4.66 -15.99 2.23
N ILE A 65 4.77 -14.78 2.76
CA ILE A 65 3.64 -13.86 2.96
C ILE A 65 3.46 -12.95 1.74
N ILE A 66 4.56 -12.49 1.17
CA ILE A 66 4.58 -11.63 -0.01
C ILE A 66 5.58 -12.23 -0.99
N ASP A 67 5.16 -12.41 -2.24
CA ASP A 67 6.05 -12.86 -3.31
C ASP A 67 5.54 -12.31 -4.64
N GLY A 68 6.34 -11.51 -5.33
CA GLY A 68 5.98 -11.03 -6.66
C GLY A 68 6.73 -9.78 -7.12
N ASN A 69 6.37 -9.35 -8.33
CA ASN A 69 6.92 -8.15 -8.94
C ASN A 69 6.33 -6.90 -8.30
N LEU A 70 7.20 -5.99 -7.86
CA LEU A 70 6.82 -4.68 -7.34
C LEU A 70 6.23 -3.82 -8.46
N PHE A 71 5.33 -2.91 -8.08
CA PHE A 71 4.69 -2.01 -9.02
C PHE A 71 5.69 -1.16 -9.82
N ALA A 72 6.76 -0.68 -9.18
CA ALA A 72 7.83 0.09 -9.80
C ALA A 72 9.20 -0.29 -9.23
N PHE A 73 10.26 0.30 -9.79
CA PHE A 73 11.62 0.02 -9.34
C PHE A 73 11.91 0.63 -7.96
N VAL A 74 12.69 -0.08 -7.15
CA VAL A 74 13.15 0.34 -5.82
C VAL A 74 14.68 0.30 -5.71
N LEU A 75 15.23 1.14 -4.84
CA LEU A 75 16.65 1.11 -4.50
C LEU A 75 16.90 -0.01 -3.50
N VAL A 76 17.50 -1.11 -3.98
CA VAL A 76 17.73 -2.31 -3.17
C VAL A 76 18.65 -2.03 -1.98
N ASP A 77 19.65 -1.17 -2.18
CA ASP A 77 20.66 -0.84 -1.17
C ASP A 77 20.08 0.00 0.00
N GLU A 78 18.92 0.62 -0.20
CA GLU A 78 18.25 1.45 0.80
C GLU A 78 17.06 0.73 1.47
N LEU A 79 16.93 -0.58 1.26
CA LEU A 79 15.96 -1.40 1.99
C LEU A 79 16.25 -1.37 3.50
N ILE A 80 15.25 -0.99 4.27
CA ILE A 80 15.26 -1.08 5.73
C ILE A 80 14.11 -1.97 6.17
N TRP A 81 14.35 -2.89 7.09
CA TRP A 81 13.28 -3.62 7.76
C TRP A 81 13.57 -3.77 9.25
N THR A 82 12.51 -3.71 10.05
CA THR A 82 12.58 -3.80 11.50
C THR A 82 11.45 -4.64 12.05
N LEU A 83 11.75 -5.43 13.07
CA LEU A 83 10.75 -6.20 13.81
C LEU A 83 10.46 -5.47 15.13
N GLU A 84 9.25 -4.92 15.25
CA GLU A 84 8.78 -4.21 16.44
C GLU A 84 7.99 -5.15 17.35
N ASP A 85 8.31 -5.12 18.65
CA ASP A 85 7.64 -5.84 19.75
C ASP A 85 7.44 -7.35 19.54
N LYS A 86 8.10 -7.95 18.54
CA LYS A 86 7.86 -9.33 18.08
C LYS A 86 6.42 -9.59 17.63
N LYS A 87 5.73 -8.55 17.19
CA LYS A 87 4.33 -8.61 16.69
C LYS A 87 4.17 -8.00 15.31
N LYS A 88 5.08 -7.10 14.90
CA LYS A 88 4.98 -6.41 13.61
C LYS A 88 6.31 -6.31 12.91
N LEU A 89 6.32 -6.65 11.63
CA LEU A 89 7.46 -6.44 10.74
C LEU A 89 7.18 -5.20 9.88
N TYR A 90 8.02 -4.18 10.02
CA TYR A 90 8.00 -3.00 9.17
C TYR A 90 9.09 -3.12 8.11
N ILE A 91 8.74 -2.83 6.87
CA ILE A 91 9.64 -2.82 5.73
C ILE A 91 9.45 -1.48 5.03
N ILE A 92 10.56 -0.80 4.76
CA ILE A 92 10.61 0.49 4.08
C ILE A 92 11.42 0.29 2.80
N LEU A 93 10.78 0.58 1.67
CA LEU A 93 11.38 0.53 0.34
C LEU A 93 11.53 1.95 -0.18
N VAL A 94 12.72 2.31 -0.65
CA VAL A 94 12.91 3.61 -1.31
C VAL A 94 12.63 3.47 -2.81
N LYS A 95 11.79 4.35 -3.35
CA LYS A 95 11.43 4.37 -4.77
C LYS A 95 12.67 4.75 -5.60
N GLY A 96 13.04 3.90 -6.55
CA GLY A 96 14.22 4.10 -7.41
C GLY A 96 13.94 4.93 -8.65
N ASP A 97 12.68 5.20 -8.97
CA ASP A 97 12.30 5.94 -10.17
C ASP A 97 12.50 7.46 -10.01
N VAL A 98 13.72 7.90 -10.32
CA VAL A 98 14.08 9.33 -10.40
C VAL A 98 13.38 10.03 -11.60
N LYS A 99 12.97 9.27 -12.64
CA LYS A 99 12.40 9.82 -13.89
C LYS A 99 10.90 10.08 -13.83
N THR A 100 10.15 9.32 -13.02
CA THR A 100 8.70 9.49 -12.84
C THR A 100 8.43 9.81 -11.38
N LYS A 101 8.97 10.94 -10.92
CA LYS A 101 8.80 11.42 -9.54
C LYS A 101 7.34 11.46 -9.10
N GLU A 102 6.36 11.38 -10.01
CA GLU A 102 4.92 11.47 -9.77
C GLU A 102 4.19 10.11 -9.67
N THR A 103 4.88 8.98 -9.78
CA THR A 103 4.19 7.68 -9.82
C THR A 103 3.70 7.27 -8.43
N THR A 104 2.43 7.56 -8.15
CA THR A 104 1.68 6.94 -7.07
C THR A 104 1.49 5.47 -7.40
N TRP A 105 1.98 4.59 -6.53
CA TRP A 105 1.84 3.15 -6.69
C TRP A 105 0.36 2.78 -6.62
N GLN A 106 -0.17 2.17 -7.67
CA GLN A 106 -1.57 1.72 -7.71
C GLN A 106 -1.76 0.43 -6.91
N GLY A 107 -0.68 -0.29 -6.63
CA GLY A 107 -0.65 -1.48 -5.80
C GLY A 107 0.75 -1.70 -5.25
N LEU A 108 0.88 -2.59 -4.27
CA LEU A 108 2.20 -3.00 -3.78
C LEU A 108 2.93 -3.85 -4.83
N LEU A 109 2.22 -4.80 -5.43
CA LEU A 109 2.68 -5.63 -6.54
C LEU A 109 1.97 -5.21 -7.82
N GLN A 110 2.53 -5.57 -8.97
CA GLN A 110 1.93 -5.27 -10.29
C GLN A 110 0.53 -5.87 -10.43
N ASP A 111 0.38 -7.11 -9.97
CA ASP A 111 -0.84 -7.90 -10.13
C ASP A 111 -1.56 -8.16 -8.81
N ASN A 112 -1.11 -7.58 -7.68
CA ASN A 112 -1.66 -7.91 -6.37
C ASN A 112 -1.55 -6.77 -5.35
N TYR A 113 -2.44 -6.79 -4.35
CA TYR A 113 -2.57 -5.76 -3.32
C TYR A 113 -2.79 -4.36 -3.90
N LEU A 114 -3.72 -4.27 -4.85
CA LEU A 114 -4.08 -3.04 -5.54
C LEU A 114 -4.95 -2.16 -4.64
N ALA A 115 -4.76 -0.85 -4.72
CA ALA A 115 -5.63 0.15 -4.12
C ALA A 115 -6.84 0.42 -5.02
N ASP A 116 -8.03 0.54 -4.43
CA ASP A 116 -9.21 1.00 -5.17
C ASP A 116 -9.04 2.47 -5.65
N PRO A 117 -9.86 2.97 -6.59
CA PRO A 117 -9.72 4.31 -7.14
C PRO A 117 -9.95 5.42 -6.10
N TRP A 118 -10.71 5.15 -5.04
CA TRP A 118 -11.01 6.11 -3.99
C TRP A 118 -9.83 6.26 -3.03
N LEU A 119 -9.29 5.13 -2.57
CA LEU A 119 -8.09 5.01 -1.76
C LEU A 119 -6.88 5.56 -2.51
N LEU A 120 -6.74 5.25 -3.80
CA LEU A 120 -5.69 5.80 -4.64
C LEU A 120 -5.81 7.33 -4.75
N HIS A 121 -7.03 7.86 -4.85
CA HIS A 121 -7.28 9.30 -4.86
C HIS A 121 -6.92 9.95 -3.51
N GLU A 122 -7.24 9.30 -2.39
CA GLU A 122 -6.85 9.75 -1.05
C GLU A 122 -5.32 9.73 -0.87
N MET A 123 -4.66 8.64 -1.29
CA MET A 123 -3.20 8.54 -1.32
C MET A 123 -2.59 9.66 -2.17
N GLN A 124 -3.11 9.90 -3.37
CA GLN A 124 -2.63 10.98 -4.24
C GLN A 124 -2.75 12.35 -3.57
N LYS A 125 -3.90 12.67 -2.96
CA LYS A 125 -4.07 13.94 -2.23
C LYS A 125 -3.03 14.12 -1.12
N LYS A 126 -2.67 13.04 -0.42
CA LYS A 126 -1.66 13.08 0.63
C LYS A 126 -0.25 13.27 0.07
N LEU A 127 0.09 12.55 -0.99
CA LEU A 127 1.38 12.70 -1.67
C LEU A 127 1.55 14.11 -2.26
N ASP A 128 0.51 14.68 -2.84
CA ASP A 128 0.54 16.05 -3.36
C ASP A 128 0.75 17.07 -2.24
N LEU A 129 0.13 16.86 -1.08
CA LEU A 129 0.34 17.70 0.09
C LEU A 129 1.77 17.58 0.63
N GLU A 130 2.31 16.36 0.71
CA GLU A 130 3.69 16.11 1.13
C GLU A 130 4.69 16.80 0.20
N ARG A 131 4.53 16.65 -1.13
CA ARG A 131 5.36 17.36 -2.13
C ARG A 131 5.32 18.86 -1.92
N PHE A 132 4.12 19.41 -1.75
CA PHE A 132 3.94 20.84 -1.61
C PHE A 132 4.65 21.39 -0.37
N GLN A 133 4.67 20.63 0.73
CA GLN A 133 5.43 20.97 1.93
C GLN A 133 6.95 20.90 1.72
N ILE A 134 7.43 19.86 1.02
CA ILE A 134 8.86 19.70 0.68
C ILE A 134 9.35 20.86 -0.21
N GLU A 135 8.53 21.27 -1.18
CA GLU A 135 8.86 22.38 -2.09
C GLU A 135 8.77 23.76 -1.42
N ASN A 136 8.01 23.89 -0.34
CA ASN A 136 7.78 25.15 0.37
C ASN A 136 8.15 25.04 1.87
N PRO A 137 9.43 24.80 2.23
CA PRO A 137 9.84 24.50 3.60
C PRO A 137 9.69 25.66 4.60
N GLY A 138 9.31 26.86 4.14
CA GLY A 138 9.10 28.05 4.97
C GLY A 138 7.63 28.43 5.17
N PHE A 139 6.68 27.65 4.67
CA PHE A 139 5.26 27.95 4.73
C PHE A 139 4.55 27.06 5.76
N ASP A 140 3.91 27.66 6.76
CA ASP A 140 3.21 26.94 7.82
C ASP A 140 1.80 26.56 7.36
N PHE A 141 1.60 25.28 7.00
CA PHE A 141 0.31 24.74 6.57
C PHE A 141 -0.49 24.10 7.70
N ARG A 142 -0.11 24.27 8.98
CA ARG A 142 -0.79 23.64 10.13
C ARG A 142 -2.29 23.92 10.22
N SER A 143 -2.78 25.00 9.59
CA SER A 143 -4.19 25.40 9.55
C SER A 143 -4.80 25.42 8.14
N ALA A 144 -4.09 24.92 7.12
CA ALA A 144 -4.57 24.95 5.74
C ALA A 144 -5.55 23.80 5.46
N LYS A 145 -6.82 24.11 5.22
CA LYS A 145 -7.79 23.16 4.65
C LYS A 145 -7.62 23.15 3.13
N ILE A 146 -7.34 21.98 2.56
CA ILE A 146 -7.32 21.80 1.11
C ILE A 146 -8.76 21.97 0.59
N SER A 147 -9.03 23.08 -0.07
CA SER A 147 -10.22 23.23 -0.92
C SER A 147 -9.75 23.32 -2.38
N LYS A 148 -9.41 22.18 -2.99
CA LYS A 148 -9.29 22.10 -4.44
C LYS A 148 -10.53 21.39 -4.97
N GLY A 149 -11.19 21.97 -5.96
CA GLY A 149 -12.41 21.45 -6.62
C GLY A 149 -12.24 20.14 -7.41
N ASN A 150 -11.29 19.28 -7.01
CA ASN A 150 -10.99 17.98 -7.61
C ASN A 150 -11.37 16.83 -6.65
N ASP A 151 -12.45 16.99 -5.89
CA ASP A 151 -12.90 16.00 -4.91
C ASP A 151 -13.62 14.80 -5.54
N ARG A 152 -13.80 14.78 -6.85
CA ARG A 152 -14.52 13.70 -7.54
C ARG A 152 -13.54 12.81 -8.30
N VAL A 153 -13.51 11.54 -7.94
CA VAL A 153 -12.97 10.50 -8.82
C VAL A 153 -13.84 10.49 -10.09
N SER A 154 -13.22 10.62 -11.27
CA SER A 154 -13.96 10.67 -12.53
C SER A 154 -14.77 9.38 -12.73
N GLN A 155 -16.02 9.48 -13.19
CA GLN A 155 -16.86 8.32 -13.47
C GLN A 155 -16.21 7.31 -14.43
N TYR A 156 -15.41 7.79 -15.40
CA TYR A 156 -14.62 6.93 -16.28
C TYR A 156 -13.66 6.01 -15.52
N LYS A 157 -12.88 6.54 -14.57
CA LYS A 157 -11.97 5.74 -13.72
C LYS A 157 -12.71 4.74 -12.83
N ILE A 158 -13.93 5.08 -12.40
CA ILE A 158 -14.77 4.16 -11.61
C ILE A 158 -15.24 3.01 -12.50
N ASN A 159 -15.72 3.30 -13.71
CA ASN A 159 -16.18 2.29 -14.65
C ASN A 159 -15.04 1.39 -15.13
N ASP A 160 -13.90 1.97 -15.52
CA ASP A 160 -12.68 1.21 -15.88
C ASP A 160 -12.24 0.27 -14.76
N TRP A 161 -12.29 0.73 -13.51
CA TRP A 161 -11.95 -0.12 -12.38
C TRP A 161 -12.97 -1.22 -12.14
N ASN A 162 -14.27 -0.94 -12.26
CA ASN A 162 -15.33 -1.95 -12.15
C ASN A 162 -15.17 -3.05 -13.20
N ASP A 163 -14.89 -2.68 -14.46
CA ASP A 163 -14.66 -3.64 -15.53
C ASP A 163 -13.40 -4.51 -15.26
N ARG A 164 -12.35 -3.89 -14.71
CA ARG A 164 -11.11 -4.59 -14.31
C ARG A 164 -11.29 -5.45 -13.06
N GLN A 165 -12.27 -5.18 -12.20
CA GLN A 165 -12.50 -6.00 -11.01
C GLN A 165 -12.77 -7.44 -11.41
N ASP A 166 -13.61 -7.68 -12.42
CA ASP A 166 -13.99 -9.04 -12.83
C ASP A 166 -12.78 -9.84 -13.32
N GLU A 167 -11.86 -9.22 -14.06
CA GLU A 167 -10.60 -9.84 -14.48
C GLU A 167 -9.65 -10.12 -13.31
N LEU A 168 -9.56 -9.19 -12.35
CA LEU A 168 -8.72 -9.33 -11.17
C LEU A 168 -9.26 -10.41 -10.23
N ILE A 169 -10.58 -10.54 -10.13
CA ILE A 169 -11.29 -11.60 -9.41
C ILE A 169 -10.98 -12.95 -10.04
N GLU A 170 -11.06 -13.06 -11.37
CA GLU A 170 -10.75 -14.32 -12.07
C GLU A 170 -9.28 -14.74 -11.90
N LYS A 171 -8.37 -13.77 -11.79
CA LYS A 171 -6.94 -13.99 -11.51
C LYS A 171 -6.60 -14.20 -10.03
N GLY A 172 -7.57 -14.05 -9.12
CA GLY A 172 -7.36 -14.20 -7.67
C GLY A 172 -6.53 -13.08 -7.03
N SER A 173 -6.54 -11.88 -7.63
CA SER A 173 -5.81 -10.70 -7.14
C SER A 173 -6.54 -10.03 -5.97
N PHE A 174 -5.78 -9.57 -4.98
CA PHE A 174 -6.32 -8.82 -3.85
C PHE A 174 -6.44 -7.33 -4.16
N VAL A 175 -7.61 -6.77 -3.88
CA VAL A 175 -7.92 -5.35 -4.01
C VAL A 175 -8.44 -4.81 -2.69
N CYS A 176 -8.06 -3.57 -2.37
CA CYS A 176 -8.18 -3.00 -1.04
C CYS A 176 -8.89 -1.65 -1.10
N GLY A 177 -9.95 -1.50 -0.29
CA GLY A 177 -10.92 -0.41 -0.44
C GLY A 177 -11.91 -0.18 0.70
N LEU A 178 -12.58 0.99 0.69
CA LEU A 178 -13.48 1.49 1.75
C LEU A 178 -14.77 0.66 1.96
N GLN A 179 -14.99 -0.37 1.14
CA GLN A 179 -16.15 -1.27 1.24
C GLN A 179 -15.83 -2.66 1.79
N GLY A 180 -14.70 -2.81 2.49
CA GLY A 180 -14.35 -4.01 3.24
C GLY A 180 -13.44 -4.97 2.48
N TYR A 181 -12.80 -5.87 3.22
CA TYR A 181 -12.08 -7.00 2.65
C TYR A 181 -13.07 -7.84 1.85
N ARG A 182 -12.93 -7.88 0.52
CA ARG A 182 -13.52 -8.92 -0.29
C ARG A 182 -12.39 -9.80 -0.81
N GLN A 183 -12.17 -10.93 -0.14
CA GLN A 183 -11.75 -12.10 -0.88
C GLN A 183 -12.97 -12.41 -1.77
N VAL A 184 -12.93 -12.04 -3.04
CA VAL A 184 -14.06 -12.33 -3.92
C VAL A 184 -14.00 -13.81 -4.26
N THR A 185 -14.48 -14.62 -3.33
CA THR A 185 -14.83 -16.00 -3.62
C THR A 185 -15.99 -15.96 -4.62
N LYS A 186 -15.90 -16.77 -5.68
CA LYS A 186 -17.06 -17.12 -6.49
C LYS A 186 -18.06 -17.81 -5.56
N GLU A 187 -18.94 -17.06 -4.91
CA GLU A 187 -20.17 -17.65 -4.38
C GLU A 187 -20.94 -18.11 -5.61
N THR A 188 -20.88 -19.41 -5.86
CA THR A 188 -21.85 -20.09 -6.71
C THR A 188 -23.21 -19.82 -6.12
N ASN A 189 -23.96 -18.89 -6.73
CA ASN A 189 -25.41 -18.82 -6.58
C ASN A 189 -25.96 -20.16 -7.05
N ASN A 190 -26.09 -21.11 -6.12
CA ASN A 190 -27.06 -22.18 -6.25
C ASN A 190 -28.39 -21.56 -5.84
N ASP A 191 -29.11 -21.10 -6.85
CA ASP A 191 -30.55 -20.89 -6.78
C ASP A 191 -31.18 -22.23 -6.35
N ALA A 192 -31.43 -22.37 -5.05
CA ALA A 192 -32.30 -23.40 -4.53
C ALA A 192 -33.74 -22.89 -4.67
N GLU A 193 -34.37 -23.39 -5.73
CA GLU A 193 -35.81 -23.54 -5.97
C GLU A 193 -36.67 -23.34 -4.72
N ASN A 194 -37.62 -22.41 -4.81
CA ASN A 194 -38.76 -22.34 -3.92
C ASN A 194 -40.02 -22.48 -4.78
N ASP A 195 -40.44 -23.72 -5.00
CA ASP A 195 -41.79 -24.08 -5.46
C ASP A 195 -42.30 -25.20 -4.54
N GLY A 196 -43.33 -24.88 -3.76
CA GLY A 196 -44.02 -25.77 -2.81
C GLY A 196 -45.08 -25.02 -2.01
#